data_AF-A0A662C917-F1
#
_entry.id   AF-A0A662C917-F1
#
_cell.length_a   1.000
_cell.length_b   1.000
_cell.length_c   1.000
_cell.angle_alpha   90.00
_cell.angle_beta   90.00
_cell.angle_gamma   90.00
#
_symmetry.space_group_name_H-M   'P 1'
#
loop_
_entity.id
_entity.type
_entity.pdbx_description
1 polymer ?
#
loop_
_entity_poly.entity_id
_entity_poly.type
_entity_poly.pdbx_seq_one_letter_code
_entity_poly.pdbx_strand_id
1 'polypeptide(L)'
;MKNTSINQIIKKIFLLILTVLVSQQVSATHYRAGEITYEHIEGYSYRIRLVVYTDTGAAAGNPLIEIRFGDGTSEMVARTYEVYLPNNYKQNNYQIEHKYSGPGSYVISIEDAGRNEGIRNIPNSVNKIFALKTILQINSSLGLNSSPYFENPPFGQVLVDSLFIYNSNAIDGGGDSLSYKLTECLGDNTQPIDNYLYPKASKSLSVDPVNGDLIWENPVYIGLYNIAVEIEEWRSGVKIGSIIRDMQFEVVDKLTGIADLSKSKINIYPNPTNDIIHFDFAGNEIEHIKIIDLTGKLILEKTSVQRNEILDLSLFQNGVYFILIQTDKEILFHKVIKE
;
A
#
# COMPACT_ATOMS: atom_id res chain seq x y z
N MET A 1 -30.89 18.08 -58.19
CA MET A 1 -29.44 18.15 -57.93
C MET A 1 -29.03 18.87 -56.62
N LYS A 2 -29.90 19.55 -55.86
CA LYS A 2 -29.53 20.23 -54.59
C LYS A 2 -29.68 19.38 -53.31
N ASN A 3 -30.56 18.37 -53.28
CA ASN A 3 -30.86 17.61 -52.06
C ASN A 3 -29.81 16.57 -51.65
N THR A 4 -28.97 16.11 -52.58
CA THR A 4 -27.94 15.10 -52.31
C THR A 4 -26.77 15.69 -51.51
N SER A 5 -26.50 16.98 -51.66
CA SER A 5 -25.41 17.69 -50.97
C SER A 5 -25.72 17.92 -49.48
N ILE A 6 -26.96 18.32 -49.15
CA ILE A 6 -27.37 18.58 -47.77
C ILE A 6 -27.35 17.31 -46.92
N ASN A 7 -27.82 16.17 -47.46
CA ASN A 7 -27.81 14.90 -46.74
C ASN A 7 -26.38 14.36 -46.51
N GLN A 8 -25.42 14.65 -47.40
CA GLN A 8 -24.02 14.32 -47.17
C GLN A 8 -23.38 15.20 -46.10
N ILE A 9 -23.75 16.47 -46.04
CA ILE A 9 -23.29 17.40 -45.00
C ILE A 9 -23.86 17.00 -43.63
N ILE A 10 -25.15 16.67 -43.55
CA ILE A 10 -25.78 16.20 -42.30
C ILE A 10 -25.17 14.88 -41.82
N LYS A 11 -24.90 13.92 -42.72
CA LYS A 11 -24.19 12.68 -42.37
C LYS A 11 -22.77 12.93 -41.86
N LYS A 12 -22.04 13.87 -42.46
CA LYS A 12 -20.68 14.23 -42.00
C LYS A 12 -20.72 14.94 -40.65
N ILE A 13 -21.68 15.83 -40.40
CA ILE A 13 -21.87 16.49 -39.10
C ILE A 13 -22.28 15.47 -38.05
N PHE A 14 -23.18 14.54 -38.37
CA PHE A 14 -23.58 13.48 -37.45
C PHE A 14 -22.41 12.53 -37.13
N LEU A 15 -21.58 12.17 -38.12
CA LEU A 15 -20.38 11.35 -37.91
C LEU A 15 -19.32 12.09 -37.07
N LEU A 16 -19.20 13.41 -37.24
CA LEU A 16 -18.31 14.27 -36.46
C LEU A 16 -18.80 14.41 -35.00
N ILE A 17 -20.10 14.56 -34.79
CA ILE A 17 -20.71 14.58 -33.44
C ILE A 17 -20.56 13.20 -32.76
N LEU A 18 -20.70 12.10 -33.51
CA LEU A 18 -20.52 10.74 -33.00
C LEU A 18 -19.05 10.44 -32.63
N THR A 19 -18.08 11.06 -33.32
CA THR A 19 -16.64 10.91 -33.02
C THR A 19 -16.16 11.82 -31.90
N VAL A 20 -16.81 12.96 -31.68
CA VAL A 20 -16.52 13.85 -30.53
C VAL A 20 -17.15 13.34 -29.23
N LEU A 21 -18.15 12.46 -29.30
CA LEU A 21 -18.82 11.88 -28.12
C LEU A 21 -18.14 10.63 -27.53
N VAL A 22 -17.04 10.13 -28.11
CA VAL A 22 -16.36 8.93 -27.61
C VAL A 22 -14.86 9.17 -27.44
N SER A 23 -14.52 10.01 -26.46
CA SER A 23 -13.21 9.94 -25.81
C SER A 23 -13.29 10.52 -24.39
N GLN A 24 -14.11 9.93 -23.54
CA GLN A 24 -13.79 9.97 -22.12
C GLN A 24 -12.63 9.01 -21.92
N GLN A 25 -11.42 9.55 -21.73
CA GLN A 25 -10.33 8.78 -21.13
C GLN A 25 -10.76 8.49 -19.69
N VAL A 26 -11.44 7.37 -19.48
CA VAL A 26 -11.56 6.77 -18.15
C VAL A 26 -10.17 6.28 -17.82
N SER A 27 -9.39 7.11 -17.14
CA SER A 27 -8.15 6.64 -16.56
C SER A 27 -8.51 5.81 -15.34
N ALA A 28 -8.38 4.49 -15.43
CA ALA A 28 -8.43 3.65 -14.24
C ALA A 28 -7.25 4.01 -13.34
N THR A 29 -7.53 4.27 -12.07
CA THR A 29 -6.51 4.67 -11.08
C THR A 29 -5.73 3.46 -10.55
N HIS A 30 -6.18 2.25 -10.87
CA HIS A 30 -5.51 0.96 -10.59
C HIS A 30 -5.08 0.85 -9.12
N TYR A 31 -6.06 0.97 -8.21
CA TYR A 31 -5.83 0.75 -6.80
C TYR A 31 -5.46 -0.71 -6.52
N ARG A 32 -4.41 -0.87 -5.70
CA ARG A 32 -3.86 -2.16 -5.28
C ARG A 32 -4.24 -2.47 -3.84
N ALA A 33 -4.01 -1.53 -2.94
CA ALA A 33 -4.10 -1.73 -1.50
C ALA A 33 -4.26 -0.38 -0.78
N GLY A 34 -4.61 -0.41 0.50
CA GLY A 34 -4.60 0.80 1.33
C GLY A 34 -5.27 0.65 2.69
N GLU A 35 -5.17 1.74 3.44
CA GLU A 35 -5.71 1.87 4.79
C GLU A 35 -6.06 3.33 5.13
N ILE A 36 -6.97 3.50 6.10
CA ILE A 36 -7.28 4.78 6.73
C ILE A 36 -6.90 4.66 8.21
N THR A 37 -6.04 5.56 8.70
CA THR A 37 -5.66 5.66 10.12
C THR A 37 -6.06 7.03 10.68
N TYR A 38 -6.17 7.13 12.01
CA TYR A 38 -6.48 8.37 12.70
C TYR A 38 -5.61 8.56 13.94
N GLU A 39 -5.30 9.81 14.25
CA GLU A 39 -4.50 10.23 15.41
C GLU A 39 -5.28 11.32 16.15
N HIS A 40 -5.53 11.14 17.45
CA HIS A 40 -6.12 12.18 18.29
C HIS A 40 -5.15 13.37 18.43
N ILE A 41 -5.67 14.59 18.29
CA ILE A 41 -4.90 15.83 18.44
C ILE A 41 -5.28 16.52 19.76
N GLU A 42 -6.51 17.02 19.84
CA GLU A 42 -7.06 17.72 21.00
C GLU A 42 -8.59 17.69 20.97
N GLY A 43 -9.24 17.65 22.13
CA GLY A 43 -10.70 17.62 22.20
C GLY A 43 -11.30 16.52 21.32
N TYR A 44 -12.08 16.90 20.31
CA TYR A 44 -12.66 16.01 19.30
C TYR A 44 -12.02 16.18 17.90
N SER A 45 -10.83 16.78 17.84
CA SER A 45 -10.05 16.96 16.63
C SER A 45 -9.11 15.77 16.41
N TYR A 46 -9.14 15.23 15.20
CA TYR A 46 -8.36 14.08 14.77
C TYR A 46 -7.65 14.38 13.46
N ARG A 47 -6.41 13.90 13.35
CA ARG A 47 -5.70 13.83 12.08
C ARG A 47 -6.03 12.51 11.42
N ILE A 48 -6.64 12.56 10.25
CA ILE A 48 -6.97 11.39 9.44
C ILE A 48 -5.91 11.26 8.36
N ARG A 49 -5.34 10.06 8.22
CA ARG A 49 -4.37 9.73 7.19
C ARG A 49 -4.93 8.62 6.32
N LEU A 50 -4.83 8.82 5.00
CA LEU A 50 -5.16 7.82 4.00
C LEU A 50 -3.87 7.47 3.25
N VAL A 51 -3.55 6.19 3.22
CA VAL A 51 -2.44 5.64 2.44
C VAL A 51 -3.00 4.66 1.45
N VAL A 52 -2.74 4.89 0.17
CA VAL A 52 -3.21 4.03 -0.93
C VAL A 52 -2.07 3.71 -1.88
N TYR A 53 -2.02 2.45 -2.29
CA TYR A 53 -1.01 1.92 -3.20
C TYR A 53 -1.64 1.72 -4.57
N THR A 54 -1.02 2.27 -5.60
CA THR A 54 -1.48 2.19 -7.00
C THR A 54 -0.37 1.65 -7.89
N ASP A 55 -0.73 1.24 -9.10
CA ASP A 55 0.26 0.99 -10.17
C ASP A 55 0.98 2.29 -10.60
N THR A 56 2.25 2.20 -11.02
CA THR A 56 3.04 3.36 -11.50
C THR A 56 2.68 3.81 -12.92
N GLY A 57 2.10 2.93 -13.75
CA GLY A 57 1.69 3.19 -15.13
C GLY A 57 0.25 3.70 -15.27
N ALA A 58 -0.56 3.61 -14.22
CA ALA A 58 -1.85 4.29 -14.14
C ALA A 58 -1.64 5.81 -14.14
N ALA A 59 -2.52 6.60 -14.79
CA ALA A 59 -2.43 8.05 -14.63
C ALA A 59 -2.46 8.34 -13.13
N ALA A 60 -1.40 9.02 -12.67
CA ALA A 60 -1.00 9.15 -11.28
C ALA A 60 -2.22 9.17 -10.35
N GLY A 61 -2.25 8.24 -9.37
CA GLY A 61 -3.23 8.13 -8.28
C GLY A 61 -4.06 9.41 -8.04
N ASN A 62 -5.36 9.30 -7.81
CA ASN A 62 -6.26 10.46 -7.84
C ASN A 62 -5.71 11.61 -6.97
N PRO A 63 -5.32 12.77 -7.52
CA PRO A 63 -4.69 13.84 -6.73
C PRO A 63 -5.61 14.43 -5.67
N LEU A 64 -6.91 14.11 -5.73
CA LEU A 64 -7.93 14.63 -4.83
C LEU A 64 -8.96 13.53 -4.50
N ILE A 65 -8.99 13.06 -3.25
CA ILE A 65 -9.91 11.99 -2.82
C ILE A 65 -10.95 12.56 -1.85
N GLU A 66 -12.22 12.19 -2.02
CA GLU A 66 -13.27 12.49 -1.05
C GLU A 66 -13.11 11.59 0.18
N ILE A 67 -12.88 12.19 1.35
CA ILE A 67 -12.94 11.50 2.64
C ILE A 67 -14.27 11.83 3.31
N ARG A 68 -15.06 10.81 3.62
CA ARG A 68 -16.33 10.91 4.35
C ARG A 68 -16.05 10.63 5.82
N PHE A 69 -16.42 11.54 6.72
CA PHE A 69 -16.00 11.47 8.12
C PHE A 69 -16.93 10.64 9.02
N GLY A 70 -18.09 10.24 8.50
CA GLY A 70 -19.07 9.43 9.23
C GLY A 70 -20.00 10.21 10.15
N ASP A 71 -19.94 11.55 10.11
CA ASP A 71 -20.81 12.47 10.87
C ASP A 71 -21.77 13.27 9.95
N GLY A 72 -21.89 12.85 8.69
CA GLY A 72 -22.66 13.53 7.65
C GLY A 72 -21.86 14.57 6.86
N THR A 73 -20.60 14.80 7.20
CA THR A 73 -19.69 15.69 6.44
C THR A 73 -18.66 14.89 5.62
N SER A 74 -18.15 15.52 4.56
CA SER A 74 -17.05 15.01 3.74
C SER A 74 -16.21 16.16 3.20
N GLU A 75 -14.97 15.86 2.81
CA GLU A 75 -14.05 16.83 2.22
C GLU A 75 -13.24 16.21 1.08
N MET A 76 -12.96 17.01 0.04
CA MET A 76 -12.02 16.66 -1.02
C MET A 76 -10.59 16.96 -0.56
N VAL A 77 -9.81 15.91 -0.29
CA VAL A 77 -8.46 16.02 0.29
C VAL A 77 -7.40 15.83 -0.78
N ALA A 78 -6.51 16.81 -0.92
CA ALA A 78 -5.41 16.76 -1.87
C ALA A 78 -4.31 15.81 -1.39
N ARG A 79 -3.66 15.11 -2.32
CA ARG A 79 -2.48 14.28 -2.03
C ARG A 79 -1.38 15.14 -1.41
N THR A 80 -0.89 14.74 -0.25
CA THR A 80 0.20 15.41 0.47
C THR A 80 1.55 15.12 -0.19
N TYR A 81 1.84 13.84 -0.46
CA TYR A 81 3.04 13.39 -1.17
C TYR A 81 2.86 11.99 -1.76
N GLU A 82 3.73 11.61 -2.70
CA GLU A 82 3.81 10.26 -3.27
C GLU A 82 5.22 9.69 -3.16
N VAL A 83 5.31 8.36 -3.06
CA VAL A 83 6.57 7.61 -3.01
C VAL A 83 6.52 6.53 -4.09
N TYR A 84 7.51 6.51 -4.97
CA TYR A 84 7.69 5.43 -5.94
C TYR A 84 8.42 4.27 -5.28
N LEU A 85 7.84 3.09 -5.36
CA LEU A 85 8.33 1.86 -4.76
C LEU A 85 8.74 0.88 -5.87
N PRO A 86 9.57 -0.14 -5.56
CA PRO A 86 9.89 -1.20 -6.51
C PRO A 86 8.65 -1.90 -7.07
N ASN A 87 8.81 -2.68 -8.14
CA ASN A 87 7.76 -3.53 -8.72
C ASN A 87 6.49 -2.78 -9.17
N ASN A 88 6.64 -1.57 -9.71
CA ASN A 88 5.55 -0.73 -10.21
C ASN A 88 4.50 -0.36 -9.14
N TYR A 89 4.93 -0.23 -7.88
CA TYR A 89 4.09 0.31 -6.82
C TYR A 89 4.33 1.81 -6.64
N LYS A 90 3.26 2.55 -6.41
CA LYS A 90 3.31 3.93 -5.95
C LYS A 90 2.44 4.10 -4.72
N GLN A 91 3.02 4.62 -3.63
CA GLN A 91 2.30 4.99 -2.43
C GLN A 91 1.85 6.44 -2.55
N ASN A 92 0.57 6.69 -2.32
CA ASN A 92 -0.04 8.01 -2.33
C ASN A 92 -0.55 8.31 -0.92
N ASN A 93 -0.16 9.44 -0.35
CA ASN A 93 -0.43 9.80 1.03
C ASN A 93 -1.29 11.06 1.09
N TYR A 94 -2.37 11.01 1.85
CA TYR A 94 -3.31 12.12 2.06
C TYR A 94 -3.49 12.32 3.56
N GLN A 95 -3.65 13.57 3.96
CA GLN A 95 -3.82 13.94 5.36
C GLN A 95 -4.80 15.11 5.48
N ILE A 96 -5.70 15.00 6.45
CA ILE A 96 -6.64 16.06 6.81
C ILE A 96 -6.86 16.08 8.32
N GLU A 97 -7.13 17.24 8.89
CA GLU A 97 -7.58 17.36 10.28
C GLU A 97 -9.08 17.62 10.29
N HIS A 98 -9.83 16.82 11.05
CA HIS A 98 -11.29 16.93 11.17
C HIS A 98 -11.69 17.04 12.63
N LYS A 99 -12.69 17.89 12.91
CA LYS A 99 -13.22 18.09 14.26
C LYS A 99 -14.65 17.59 14.35
N TYR A 100 -14.86 16.54 15.15
CA TYR A 100 -16.17 15.99 15.42
C TYR A 100 -16.97 16.86 16.40
N SER A 101 -18.30 16.81 16.28
CA SER A 101 -19.21 17.59 17.15
C SER A 101 -19.30 17.03 18.58
N GLY A 102 -18.89 15.79 18.82
CA GLY A 102 -18.98 15.17 20.14
C GLY A 102 -18.54 13.71 20.18
N PRO A 103 -18.84 13.01 21.29
CA PRO A 103 -18.70 11.56 21.40
C PRO A 103 -19.61 10.82 20.42
N GLY A 104 -19.15 9.69 19.90
CA GLY A 104 -19.87 8.90 18.92
C GLY A 104 -19.04 7.79 18.29
N SER A 105 -19.69 6.98 17.47
CA SER A 105 -19.04 6.02 16.56
C SER A 105 -19.08 6.59 15.16
N TYR A 106 -17.92 6.87 14.59
CA TYR A 106 -17.78 7.50 13.29
C TYR A 106 -17.17 6.53 12.29
N VAL A 107 -17.82 6.37 11.14
CA VAL A 107 -17.34 5.53 10.04
C VAL A 107 -16.65 6.44 9.03
N ILE A 108 -15.32 6.45 9.06
CA ILE A 108 -14.50 7.18 8.10
C ILE A 108 -14.34 6.29 6.87
N SER A 109 -14.67 6.81 5.69
CA SER A 109 -14.59 6.04 4.45
C SER A 109 -14.15 6.84 3.23
N ILE A 110 -13.68 6.11 2.24
CA ILE A 110 -13.39 6.59 0.89
C ILE A 110 -13.99 5.62 -0.12
N GLU A 111 -14.34 6.15 -1.29
CA GLU A 111 -14.68 5.38 -2.48
C GLU A 111 -14.00 6.05 -3.67
N ASP A 112 -13.28 5.29 -4.48
CA ASP A 112 -12.69 5.78 -5.72
C ASP A 112 -12.73 4.70 -6.81
N ALA A 113 -12.65 5.15 -8.07
CA ALA A 113 -12.87 4.29 -9.22
C ALA A 113 -11.68 3.38 -9.53
N GLY A 114 -11.96 2.07 -9.56
CA GLY A 114 -11.14 1.07 -10.25
C GLY A 114 -10.02 0.45 -9.42
N ARG A 115 -10.06 -0.88 -9.29
CA ARG A 115 -8.92 -1.68 -8.84
C ARG A 115 -8.03 -2.07 -10.01
N ASN A 116 -6.91 -2.76 -9.74
CA ASN A 116 -6.15 -3.41 -10.81
C ASN A 116 -7.01 -4.37 -11.64
N GLU A 117 -6.78 -4.39 -12.94
CA GLU A 117 -7.32 -5.44 -13.81
C GLU A 117 -6.72 -6.81 -13.44
N GLY A 118 -7.51 -7.87 -13.59
CA GLY A 118 -7.02 -9.25 -13.47
C GLY A 118 -6.86 -9.76 -12.03
N ILE A 119 -7.44 -9.09 -11.02
CA ILE A 119 -7.49 -9.63 -9.66
C ILE A 119 -8.40 -10.85 -9.66
N ARG A 120 -7.84 -12.04 -9.42
CA ARG A 120 -8.50 -13.33 -9.66
C ARG A 120 -9.68 -13.61 -8.75
N ASN A 121 -9.67 -13.03 -7.56
CA ASN A 121 -10.71 -13.25 -6.55
C ASN A 121 -11.71 -12.09 -6.43
N ILE A 122 -11.66 -11.15 -7.38
CA ILE A 122 -12.60 -10.03 -7.51
C ILE A 122 -13.15 -10.03 -8.95
N PRO A 123 -14.43 -10.36 -9.18
CA PRO A 123 -15.01 -10.36 -10.52
C PRO A 123 -15.00 -8.96 -11.17
N ASN A 124 -14.57 -8.88 -12.44
CA ASN A 124 -14.48 -7.63 -13.20
C ASN A 124 -13.73 -6.51 -12.45
N SER A 125 -12.61 -6.85 -11.81
CA SER A 125 -11.90 -6.02 -10.83
C SER A 125 -11.63 -4.57 -11.27
N VAL A 126 -11.28 -4.35 -12.55
CA VAL A 126 -11.00 -3.01 -13.10
C VAL A 126 -12.20 -2.06 -13.01
N ASN A 127 -13.43 -2.59 -13.02
CA ASN A 127 -14.67 -1.82 -12.94
C ASN A 127 -15.26 -1.80 -11.51
N LYS A 128 -14.58 -2.39 -10.53
CA LYS A 128 -15.01 -2.36 -9.14
C LYS A 128 -14.48 -1.09 -8.46
N ILE A 129 -15.36 -0.43 -7.70
CA ILE A 129 -14.97 0.64 -6.79
C ILE A 129 -13.95 0.08 -5.79
N PHE A 130 -12.89 0.85 -5.57
CA PHE A 130 -11.99 0.66 -4.45
C PHE A 130 -12.55 1.45 -3.27
N ALA A 131 -12.77 0.77 -2.14
CA ALA A 131 -13.31 1.41 -0.95
C ALA A 131 -12.53 0.97 0.29
N LEU A 132 -12.37 1.90 1.23
CA LEU A 132 -11.80 1.65 2.54
C LEU A 132 -12.72 2.20 3.61
N LYS A 133 -12.64 1.61 4.80
CA LYS A 133 -13.46 1.98 5.94
C LYS A 133 -12.68 1.77 7.23
N THR A 134 -12.74 2.77 8.10
CA THR A 134 -12.23 2.73 9.46
C THR A 134 -13.30 3.24 10.42
N ILE A 135 -13.41 2.63 11.59
CA ILE A 135 -14.32 3.03 12.66
C ILE A 135 -13.49 3.70 13.74
N LEU A 136 -13.87 4.93 14.09
CA LEU A 136 -13.36 5.68 15.23
C LEU A 136 -14.44 5.73 16.31
N GLN A 137 -14.15 5.22 17.51
CA GLN A 137 -14.99 5.44 18.69
C GLN A 137 -14.44 6.60 19.52
N ILE A 138 -15.21 7.68 19.61
CA ILE A 138 -14.95 8.76 20.56
C ILE A 138 -15.78 8.50 21.81
N ASN A 139 -15.13 8.12 22.91
CA ASN A 139 -15.78 7.86 24.19
C ASN A 139 -14.97 8.48 25.33
N SER A 140 -15.52 9.55 25.94
CA SER A 140 -14.87 10.29 27.02
C SER A 140 -14.56 9.45 28.27
N SER A 141 -15.27 8.33 28.48
CA SER A 141 -15.03 7.44 29.62
C SER A 141 -13.90 6.43 29.39
N LEU A 142 -13.54 6.17 28.13
CA LEU A 142 -12.45 5.26 27.76
C LEU A 142 -11.14 5.99 27.49
N GLY A 143 -11.18 7.32 27.37
CA GLY A 143 -10.01 8.17 27.14
C GLY A 143 -9.76 8.46 25.66
N LEU A 144 -8.59 9.00 25.36
CA LEU A 144 -8.17 9.40 24.01
C LEU A 144 -7.83 8.17 23.18
N ASN A 145 -8.17 8.19 21.89
CA ASN A 145 -7.97 7.05 21.01
C ASN A 145 -7.25 7.46 19.73
N SER A 146 -6.24 6.69 19.33
CA SER A 146 -5.51 6.84 18.08
C SER A 146 -5.34 5.45 17.50
N SER A 147 -5.61 5.28 16.22
CA SER A 147 -5.53 3.97 15.59
C SER A 147 -4.10 3.45 15.54
N PRO A 148 -3.87 2.12 15.44
CA PRO A 148 -2.55 1.60 15.15
C PRO A 148 -2.06 2.05 13.77
N TYR A 149 -0.75 2.00 13.58
CA TYR A 149 -0.10 2.18 12.28
C TYR A 149 0.64 0.90 11.88
N PHE A 150 1.00 0.79 10.61
CA PHE A 150 1.60 -0.42 10.05
C PHE A 150 2.99 -0.15 9.51
N GLU A 151 3.94 -1.02 9.80
CA GLU A 151 5.32 -0.88 9.28
C GLU A 151 5.57 -1.71 8.01
N ASN A 152 4.82 -2.79 7.81
CA ASN A 152 4.99 -3.63 6.63
C ASN A 152 4.04 -3.19 5.51
N PRO A 153 4.52 -3.08 4.25
CA PRO A 153 3.68 -2.68 3.12
C PRO A 153 2.58 -3.73 2.86
N PRO A 154 1.37 -3.33 2.44
CA PRO A 154 0.23 -4.22 2.24
C PRO A 154 0.27 -4.95 0.88
N PHE A 155 1.47 -5.30 0.41
CA PHE A 155 1.64 -6.00 -0.86
C PHE A 155 2.90 -6.86 -0.88
N GLY A 156 2.94 -7.81 -1.81
CA GLY A 156 4.11 -8.67 -1.99
C GLY A 156 3.91 -9.77 -3.02
N GLN A 157 4.95 -10.57 -3.21
CA GLN A 157 4.89 -11.79 -4.01
C GLN A 157 4.84 -13.02 -3.11
N VAL A 158 4.15 -14.04 -3.57
CA VAL A 158 3.96 -15.31 -2.88
C VAL A 158 4.18 -16.45 -3.86
N LEU A 159 4.88 -17.51 -3.44
CA LEU A 159 5.06 -18.69 -4.29
C LEU A 159 3.80 -19.56 -4.30
N VAL A 160 3.39 -19.99 -5.48
CA VAL A 160 2.38 -21.05 -5.65
C VAL A 160 2.79 -22.32 -4.90
N ASP A 161 1.81 -23.05 -4.35
CA ASP A 161 2.02 -24.31 -3.62
C ASP A 161 2.99 -24.22 -2.42
N SER A 162 3.11 -23.04 -1.81
CA SER A 162 3.98 -22.80 -0.66
C SER A 162 3.21 -22.26 0.55
N LEU A 163 3.79 -22.42 1.75
CA LEU A 163 3.33 -21.72 2.95
C LEU A 163 3.73 -20.24 2.85
N PHE A 164 2.74 -19.35 2.86
CA PHE A 164 2.96 -17.92 2.94
C PHE A 164 2.47 -17.38 4.28
N ILE A 165 3.33 -16.63 4.97
CA ILE A 165 3.02 -15.93 6.22
C ILE A 165 3.38 -14.47 6.02
N TYR A 166 2.42 -13.59 6.27
CA TYR A 166 2.60 -12.14 6.24
C TYR A 166 2.05 -11.52 7.51
N ASN A 167 2.83 -10.66 8.15
CA ASN A 167 2.36 -9.87 9.27
C ASN A 167 2.33 -8.39 8.87
N SER A 168 1.24 -7.69 9.17
CA SER A 168 1.12 -6.25 8.92
C SER A 168 2.08 -5.40 9.75
N ASN A 169 2.62 -5.97 10.81
CA ASN A 169 3.36 -5.33 11.89
C ASN A 169 2.61 -4.09 12.40
N ALA A 170 1.38 -4.32 12.87
CA ALA A 170 0.52 -3.26 13.41
C ALA A 170 1.03 -2.85 14.80
N ILE A 171 1.29 -1.57 14.99
CA ILE A 171 1.80 -0.99 16.24
C ILE A 171 0.76 -0.04 16.79
N ASP A 172 0.31 -0.35 18.01
CA ASP A 172 -0.51 0.53 18.82
C ASP A 172 0.38 1.35 19.78
N GLY A 173 0.25 2.68 19.73
CA GLY A 173 0.99 3.60 20.60
C GLY A 173 0.28 3.95 21.91
N GLY A 174 -0.99 3.58 22.05
CA GLY A 174 -1.86 3.91 23.18
C GLY A 174 -1.89 2.86 24.31
N GLY A 175 -1.31 1.68 24.07
CA GLY A 175 -1.36 0.54 24.99
C GLY A 175 -2.64 -0.30 24.85
N ASP A 176 -3.36 -0.14 23.73
CA ASP A 176 -4.56 -0.90 23.42
C ASP A 176 -4.23 -2.29 22.88
N SER A 177 -5.12 -3.25 23.14
CA SER A 177 -4.99 -4.59 22.59
C SER A 177 -5.56 -4.63 21.18
N LEU A 178 -4.85 -5.32 20.27
CA LEU A 178 -5.30 -5.52 18.90
C LEU A 178 -5.82 -6.94 18.72
N SER A 179 -6.89 -7.08 17.93
CA SER A 179 -7.32 -8.38 17.41
C SER A 179 -7.55 -8.34 15.90
N TYR A 180 -7.39 -9.48 15.24
CA TYR A 180 -7.37 -9.56 13.79
C TYR A 180 -8.41 -10.56 13.29
N LYS A 181 -9.07 -10.23 12.18
CA LYS A 181 -9.95 -11.18 11.48
C LYS A 181 -9.94 -10.95 9.98
N LEU A 182 -10.06 -12.03 9.22
CA LEU A 182 -10.24 -11.94 7.78
C LEU A 182 -11.59 -11.27 7.50
N THR A 183 -11.60 -10.42 6.49
CA THR A 183 -12.80 -9.74 6.01
C THR A 183 -12.75 -9.64 4.48
N GLU A 184 -13.82 -9.14 3.89
CA GLU A 184 -13.94 -9.00 2.44
C GLU A 184 -13.46 -7.61 2.00
N CYS A 185 -12.87 -7.53 0.81
CA CYS A 185 -12.55 -6.24 0.19
C CYS A 185 -13.85 -5.46 -0.07
N LEU A 186 -13.81 -4.15 0.17
CA LEU A 186 -14.97 -3.28 0.01
C LEU A 186 -15.03 -2.64 -1.39
N GLY A 187 -16.25 -2.36 -1.83
CA GLY A 187 -16.56 -1.69 -3.08
C GLY A 187 -17.70 -0.68 -2.92
N ASP A 188 -18.70 -0.75 -3.79
CA ASP A 188 -19.81 0.20 -3.85
C ASP A 188 -20.49 0.41 -2.49
N ASN A 189 -20.72 1.68 -2.11
CA ASN A 189 -21.32 2.05 -0.82
C ASN A 189 -20.58 1.47 0.39
N THR A 190 -19.27 1.29 0.26
CA THR A 190 -18.38 0.74 1.29
C THR A 190 -18.85 -0.62 1.83
N GLN A 191 -19.54 -1.40 0.98
CA GLN A 191 -19.99 -2.76 1.29
C GLN A 191 -19.02 -3.81 0.73
N PRO A 192 -19.03 -5.05 1.24
CA PRO A 192 -18.31 -6.16 0.63
C PRO A 192 -18.58 -6.24 -0.88
N ILE A 193 -17.53 -6.49 -1.67
CA ILE A 193 -17.68 -6.63 -3.11
C ILE A 193 -18.56 -7.84 -3.44
N ASP A 194 -19.61 -7.63 -4.23
CA ASP A 194 -20.46 -8.71 -4.71
C ASP A 194 -19.66 -9.84 -5.37
N ASN A 195 -19.87 -11.06 -4.87
CA ASN A 195 -19.18 -12.27 -5.30
C ASN A 195 -17.66 -12.23 -5.11
N TYR A 196 -17.17 -11.43 -4.14
CA TYR A 196 -15.84 -11.63 -3.60
C TYR A 196 -15.69 -13.06 -3.11
N LEU A 197 -14.55 -13.67 -3.42
CA LEU A 197 -14.18 -14.95 -2.86
C LEU A 197 -12.84 -14.78 -2.16
N TYR A 198 -12.67 -15.43 -1.02
CA TYR A 198 -11.34 -15.55 -0.45
C TYR A 198 -10.41 -16.27 -1.44
N PRO A 199 -9.13 -15.87 -1.54
CA PRO A 199 -8.17 -16.56 -2.39
C PRO A 199 -8.10 -18.04 -2.08
N LYS A 200 -8.09 -18.87 -3.13
CA LYS A 200 -8.12 -20.31 -2.98
C LYS A 200 -6.79 -20.80 -2.40
N ALA A 201 -6.89 -21.57 -1.33
CA ALA A 201 -5.80 -22.32 -0.72
C ALA A 201 -6.08 -23.83 -0.88
N SER A 202 -5.05 -24.65 -1.05
CA SER A 202 -5.25 -26.12 -1.03
C SER A 202 -5.41 -26.66 0.40
N LYS A 203 -4.99 -25.88 1.41
CA LYS A 203 -5.18 -26.22 2.83
C LYS A 203 -6.02 -25.19 3.59
N SER A 204 -5.52 -23.98 3.79
CA SER A 204 -6.25 -22.94 4.52
C SER A 204 -5.82 -21.52 4.17
N LEU A 205 -6.72 -20.56 4.41
CA LEU A 205 -6.43 -19.13 4.48
C LEU A 205 -7.00 -18.63 5.81
N SER A 206 -6.16 -18.09 6.67
CA SER A 206 -6.55 -17.61 8.00
C SER A 206 -5.73 -16.39 8.41
N VAL A 207 -6.20 -15.65 9.42
CA VAL A 207 -5.37 -14.71 10.16
C VAL A 207 -5.36 -15.12 11.63
N ASP A 208 -4.18 -15.10 12.25
CA ASP A 208 -4.08 -15.32 13.69
C ASP A 208 -4.69 -14.10 14.43
N PRO A 209 -5.69 -14.31 15.30
CA PRO A 209 -6.44 -13.22 15.90
C PRO A 209 -5.67 -12.45 16.96
N VAL A 210 -4.50 -12.93 17.39
CA VAL A 210 -3.69 -12.32 18.46
C VAL A 210 -2.48 -11.59 17.88
N ASN A 211 -1.71 -12.23 17.00
CA ASN A 211 -0.48 -11.65 16.48
C ASN A 211 -0.65 -11.01 15.08
N GLY A 212 -1.74 -11.28 14.37
CA GLY A 212 -2.03 -10.71 13.05
C GLY A 212 -1.33 -11.39 11.87
N ASP A 213 -0.76 -12.58 12.06
CA ASP A 213 -0.17 -13.37 10.98
C ASP A 213 -1.25 -13.81 10.00
N LEU A 214 -1.24 -13.26 8.78
CA LEU A 214 -1.98 -13.77 7.63
C LEU A 214 -1.26 -15.01 7.11
N ILE A 215 -1.94 -16.15 7.19
CA ILE A 215 -1.41 -17.46 6.80
C ILE A 215 -2.19 -17.92 5.57
N TRP A 216 -1.51 -18.05 4.44
CA TRP A 216 -2.05 -18.62 3.21
C TRP A 216 -1.30 -19.92 2.90
N GLU A 217 -1.91 -21.05 3.25
CA GLU A 217 -1.31 -22.36 3.10
C GLU A 217 -1.57 -22.92 1.69
N ASN A 218 -0.53 -22.89 0.86
CA ASN A 218 -0.48 -23.43 -0.49
C ASN A 218 -1.49 -22.75 -1.45
N PRO A 219 -1.23 -21.49 -1.86
CA PRO A 219 -1.94 -20.82 -2.94
C PRO A 219 -1.99 -21.67 -4.21
N VAL A 220 -3.16 -21.80 -4.83
CA VAL A 220 -3.38 -22.81 -5.89
C VAL A 220 -3.11 -22.28 -7.30
N TYR A 221 -3.37 -21.00 -7.57
CA TYR A 221 -3.24 -20.46 -8.92
C TYR A 221 -2.45 -19.16 -8.92
N ILE A 222 -1.53 -19.03 -9.87
CA ILE A 222 -0.75 -17.83 -10.17
C ILE A 222 -1.68 -16.67 -10.56
N GLY A 223 -1.33 -15.45 -10.15
CA GLY A 223 -2.02 -14.20 -10.47
C GLY A 223 -2.18 -13.26 -9.29
N LEU A 224 -2.91 -12.17 -9.50
CA LEU A 224 -3.16 -11.14 -8.49
C LEU A 224 -4.34 -11.50 -7.60
N TYR A 225 -4.20 -11.26 -6.29
CA TYR A 225 -5.24 -11.49 -5.30
C TYR A 225 -5.30 -10.33 -4.31
N ASN A 226 -6.51 -9.97 -3.90
CA ASN A 226 -6.73 -9.01 -2.83
C ASN A 226 -7.28 -9.70 -1.59
N ILE A 227 -6.69 -9.40 -0.43
CA ILE A 227 -7.08 -9.93 0.88
C ILE A 227 -7.28 -8.73 1.81
N ALA A 228 -8.41 -8.70 2.52
CA ALA A 228 -8.66 -7.71 3.54
C ALA A 228 -8.58 -8.31 4.95
N VAL A 229 -7.97 -7.58 5.87
CA VAL A 229 -7.96 -7.90 7.31
C VAL A 229 -8.59 -6.74 8.05
N GLU A 230 -9.52 -7.03 8.96
CA GLU A 230 -10.02 -6.07 9.94
C GLU A 230 -9.17 -6.17 11.20
N ILE A 231 -8.57 -5.05 11.60
CA ILE A 231 -7.81 -4.87 12.83
C ILE A 231 -8.72 -4.14 13.80
N GLU A 232 -9.06 -4.75 14.93
CA GLU A 232 -9.91 -4.16 15.96
C GLU A 232 -9.08 -3.73 17.17
N GLU A 233 -9.37 -2.53 17.68
CA GLU A 233 -8.71 -1.96 18.85
C GLU A 233 -9.58 -2.16 20.08
N TRP A 234 -8.99 -2.61 21.18
CA TRP A 234 -9.68 -2.94 22.42
C TRP A 234 -9.03 -2.27 23.63
N ARG A 235 -9.86 -1.58 24.41
CA ARG A 235 -9.47 -1.00 25.70
C ARG A 235 -10.40 -1.48 26.78
N SER A 236 -9.83 -2.09 27.82
CA SER A 236 -10.60 -2.62 28.96
C SER A 236 -11.77 -3.54 28.55
N GLY A 237 -11.58 -4.33 27.49
CA GLY A 237 -12.59 -5.25 26.97
C GLY A 237 -13.67 -4.62 26.08
N VAL A 238 -13.57 -3.33 25.74
CA VAL A 238 -14.49 -2.63 24.85
C VAL A 238 -13.79 -2.32 23.52
N LYS A 239 -14.44 -2.62 22.40
CA LYS A 239 -13.95 -2.22 21.06
C LYS A 239 -14.03 -0.70 20.93
N ILE A 240 -12.90 -0.06 20.62
CA ILE A 240 -12.76 1.40 20.49
C ILE A 240 -12.39 1.86 19.07
N GLY A 241 -12.12 0.92 18.18
CA GLY A 241 -11.82 1.26 16.80
C GLY A 241 -11.71 0.03 15.93
N SER A 242 -11.69 0.25 14.63
CA SER A 242 -11.24 -0.78 13.70
C SER A 242 -10.79 -0.21 12.37
N ILE A 243 -9.74 -0.79 11.80
CA ILE A 243 -9.25 -0.48 10.45
C ILE A 243 -9.51 -1.69 9.55
N ILE A 244 -10.04 -1.48 8.35
CA ILE A 244 -9.95 -2.46 7.28
C ILE A 244 -8.71 -2.15 6.46
N ARG A 245 -7.77 -3.09 6.46
CA ARG A 245 -6.56 -3.04 5.65
C ARG A 245 -6.72 -3.90 4.41
N ASP A 246 -6.79 -3.28 3.25
CA ASP A 246 -6.89 -3.95 1.95
C ASP A 246 -5.48 -4.17 1.40
N MET A 247 -5.14 -5.42 1.08
CA MET A 247 -3.80 -5.84 0.67
C MET A 247 -3.84 -6.56 -0.67
N GLN A 248 -2.77 -6.47 -1.47
CA GLN A 248 -2.66 -7.18 -2.75
C GLN A 248 -1.40 -8.02 -2.84
N PHE A 249 -1.57 -9.30 -3.12
CA PHE A 249 -0.47 -10.25 -3.30
C PHE A 249 -0.48 -10.83 -4.71
N GLU A 250 0.70 -11.02 -5.27
CA GLU A 250 0.91 -11.69 -6.55
C GLU A 250 1.42 -13.11 -6.31
N VAL A 251 0.61 -14.11 -6.65
CA VAL A 251 1.05 -15.51 -6.66
C VAL A 251 1.85 -15.75 -7.93
N VAL A 252 3.10 -16.21 -7.78
CA VAL A 252 4.06 -16.47 -8.85
C VAL A 252 4.62 -17.89 -8.75
N ASP A 253 5.12 -18.43 -9.86
CA ASP A 253 5.88 -19.69 -9.88
C ASP A 253 7.33 -19.51 -9.37
N LYS A 254 7.86 -18.29 -9.51
CA LYS A 254 9.17 -17.89 -9.03
C LYS A 254 9.11 -16.45 -8.55
N LEU A 255 9.65 -16.18 -7.36
CA LEU A 255 9.80 -14.81 -6.84
C LEU A 255 10.73 -14.01 -7.76
N THR A 256 10.28 -12.85 -8.20
CA THR A 256 11.01 -11.92 -9.07
C THR A 256 11.39 -10.61 -8.35
N GLY A 257 11.08 -10.47 -7.06
CA GLY A 257 11.53 -9.33 -6.26
C GLY A 257 11.57 -9.65 -4.76
N ILE A 258 12.61 -9.13 -4.11
CA ILE A 258 13.11 -9.44 -2.76
C ILE A 258 13.75 -10.83 -2.70
N ALA A 259 14.96 -10.95 -3.23
CA ALA A 259 15.90 -11.83 -2.58
C ALA A 259 16.02 -11.35 -1.13
N ASP A 260 15.49 -12.15 -0.21
CA ASP A 260 16.14 -12.28 1.08
C ASP A 260 17.65 -12.33 0.81
N LEU A 261 18.41 -11.52 1.55
CA LEU A 261 19.87 -11.57 1.64
C LEU A 261 20.40 -12.99 1.98
N SER A 262 19.52 -13.98 2.17
CA SER A 262 19.84 -15.40 2.30
C SER A 262 20.24 -16.08 0.98
N LYS A 263 19.90 -15.52 -0.21
CA LYS A 263 20.29 -16.13 -1.51
C LYS A 263 21.39 -15.41 -2.26
N SER A 264 21.44 -14.08 -2.24
CA SER A 264 22.63 -13.33 -2.64
C SER A 264 23.57 -13.35 -1.43
N LYS A 265 24.69 -14.07 -1.48
CA LYS A 265 25.68 -14.16 -0.38
C LYS A 265 26.42 -12.82 -0.11
N ILE A 266 25.76 -11.67 -0.28
CA ILE A 266 26.36 -10.36 -0.07
C ILE A 266 26.34 -10.03 1.41
N ASN A 267 27.50 -9.96 2.02
CA ASN A 267 27.65 -9.59 3.42
C ASN A 267 28.08 -8.13 3.53
N ILE A 268 27.43 -7.37 4.42
CA ILE A 268 27.79 -5.98 4.73
C ILE A 268 28.06 -5.89 6.23
N TYR A 269 29.26 -5.44 6.60
CA TYR A 269 29.69 -5.42 8.00
C TYR A 269 30.79 -4.38 8.26
N PRO A 270 30.95 -3.91 9.50
CA PRO A 270 30.05 -4.12 10.63
C PRO A 270 28.74 -3.34 10.48
N ASN A 271 27.68 -3.83 11.10
CA ASN A 271 26.42 -3.13 11.25
C ASN A 271 25.86 -3.44 12.65
N PRO A 272 25.75 -2.47 13.58
CA PRO A 272 26.09 -1.04 13.42
C PRO A 272 27.56 -0.77 13.07
N THR A 273 27.84 0.41 12.50
CA THR A 273 29.18 0.89 12.14
C THR A 273 29.47 2.25 12.77
N ASN A 274 30.74 2.50 13.08
CA ASN A 274 31.20 3.81 13.53
C ASN A 274 31.66 4.71 12.39
N ASP A 275 32.13 4.20 11.25
CA ASP A 275 32.69 5.04 10.17
C ASP A 275 32.85 4.21 8.90
N ILE A 276 33.25 2.95 8.99
CA ILE A 276 33.60 2.14 7.82
C ILE A 276 32.66 0.95 7.68
N ILE A 277 32.19 0.71 6.46
CA ILE A 277 31.50 -0.54 6.10
C ILE A 277 32.25 -1.26 4.99
N HIS A 278 32.28 -2.57 5.12
CA HIS A 278 32.86 -3.49 4.16
C HIS A 278 31.76 -4.23 3.43
N PHE A 279 31.97 -4.44 2.14
CA PHE A 279 31.11 -5.27 1.31
C PHE A 279 31.88 -6.51 0.86
N ASP A 280 31.30 -7.68 1.12
CA ASP A 280 31.68 -8.94 0.49
C ASP A 280 30.56 -9.33 -0.46
N PHE A 281 30.78 -9.12 -1.76
CA PHE A 281 29.77 -9.43 -2.78
C PHE A 281 29.71 -10.91 -3.15
N ALA A 282 30.53 -11.77 -2.55
CA ALA A 282 30.59 -13.21 -2.78
C ALA A 282 30.60 -13.65 -4.26
N GLY A 283 31.23 -12.83 -5.11
CA GLY A 283 31.38 -13.09 -6.55
C GLY A 283 30.26 -12.54 -7.44
N ASN A 284 29.30 -11.80 -6.90
CA ASN A 284 28.31 -11.07 -7.71
C ASN A 284 28.91 -9.82 -8.35
N GLU A 285 28.52 -9.53 -9.59
CA GLU A 285 28.86 -8.29 -10.29
C GLU A 285 27.87 -7.19 -9.87
N ILE A 286 28.40 -6.03 -9.46
CA ILE A 286 27.60 -4.91 -8.94
C ILE A 286 27.64 -3.78 -9.95
N GLU A 287 26.47 -3.37 -10.44
CA GLU A 287 26.32 -2.24 -11.35
C GLU A 287 26.36 -0.92 -10.60
N HIS A 288 25.61 -0.83 -9.50
CA HIS A 288 25.43 0.40 -8.75
C HIS A 288 25.26 0.16 -7.25
N ILE A 289 25.83 1.05 -6.43
CA ILE A 289 25.52 1.18 -5.00
C ILE A 289 24.97 2.57 -4.77
N LYS A 290 23.80 2.67 -4.14
CA LYS A 290 23.19 3.92 -3.68
C LYS A 290 22.99 3.88 -2.18
N ILE A 291 23.14 5.04 -1.54
CA ILE A 291 22.89 5.19 -0.11
C ILE A 291 21.93 6.34 0.06
N ILE A 292 20.84 6.06 0.75
CA ILE A 292 19.82 7.03 1.10
C ILE A 292 19.68 7.12 2.61
N ASP A 293 19.37 8.32 3.12
CA ASP A 293 18.99 8.49 4.52
C ASP A 293 17.52 8.08 4.76
N LEU A 294 17.07 8.17 6.02
CA LEU A 294 15.67 7.89 6.43
C LEU A 294 14.62 8.76 5.73
N THR A 295 15.01 9.91 5.19
CA THR A 295 14.10 10.80 4.44
C THR A 295 14.01 10.44 2.96
N GLY A 296 14.78 9.43 2.52
CA GLY A 296 14.90 9.02 1.12
C GLY A 296 15.86 9.88 0.30
N LYS A 297 16.59 10.80 0.93
CA LYS A 297 17.56 11.64 0.23
C LYS A 297 18.80 10.81 -0.15
N LEU A 298 19.18 10.88 -1.43
CA LEU A 298 20.43 10.29 -1.92
C LEU A 298 21.63 11.00 -1.29
N ILE A 299 22.43 10.23 -0.56
CA ILE A 299 23.67 10.68 0.09
C ILE A 299 24.88 10.35 -0.78
N LEU A 300 24.89 9.15 -1.37
CA LEU A 300 26.00 8.67 -2.18
C LEU A 300 25.52 7.72 -3.27
N GLU A 301 26.16 7.80 -4.43
CA GLU A 301 25.98 6.88 -5.55
C GLU A 301 27.33 6.49 -6.12
N LYS A 302 27.52 5.20 -6.40
CA LYS A 302 28.73 4.65 -6.98
C LYS A 302 28.39 3.65 -8.07
N THR A 303 28.99 3.82 -9.24
CA THR A 303 28.77 2.98 -10.44
C THR A 303 29.97 2.12 -10.80
N SER A 304 31.11 2.32 -10.13
CA SER A 304 32.34 1.55 -10.33
C SER A 304 32.70 0.87 -9.01
N VAL A 305 32.16 -0.32 -8.80
CA VAL A 305 32.25 -1.07 -7.54
C VAL A 305 33.32 -2.15 -7.65
N GLN A 306 34.25 -2.17 -6.71
CA GLN A 306 35.29 -3.19 -6.63
C GLN A 306 34.79 -4.45 -5.92
N ARG A 307 35.43 -5.61 -6.17
CA ARG A 307 35.03 -6.89 -5.54
C ARG A 307 35.05 -6.87 -4.01
N ASN A 308 35.97 -6.11 -3.41
CA ASN A 308 36.09 -5.90 -1.96
C ASN A 308 35.92 -4.40 -1.66
N GLU A 309 34.69 -3.92 -1.81
CA GLU A 309 34.39 -2.50 -1.66
C GLU A 309 34.41 -2.10 -0.19
N ILE A 310 35.00 -0.93 0.09
CA ILE A 310 35.03 -0.31 1.40
C ILE A 310 34.41 1.07 1.24
N LEU A 311 33.47 1.39 2.10
CA LEU A 311 32.87 2.70 2.13
C LEU A 311 33.15 3.39 3.45
N ASP A 312 33.62 4.62 3.33
CA ASP A 312 33.84 5.55 4.43
C ASP A 312 32.61 6.46 4.61
N LEU A 313 32.01 6.35 5.78
CA LEU A 313 30.85 7.07 6.29
C LEU A 313 31.25 8.11 7.35
N SER A 314 32.54 8.44 7.53
CA SER A 314 33.00 9.39 8.56
C SER A 314 32.41 10.79 8.43
N LEU A 315 31.98 11.17 7.23
CA LEU A 315 31.30 12.44 6.96
C LEU A 315 29.78 12.36 7.10
N PHE A 316 29.23 11.17 7.36
CA PHE A 316 27.79 10.94 7.51
C PHE A 316 27.41 11.24 8.96
N GLN A 317 26.18 11.72 9.15
CA GLN A 317 25.65 11.92 10.49
C GLN A 317 25.28 10.57 11.11
N ASN A 318 25.24 10.51 12.44
CA ASN A 318 24.73 9.32 13.11
C ASN A 318 23.24 9.15 12.81
N GLY A 319 22.85 7.92 12.49
CA GLY A 319 21.49 7.64 12.02
C GLY A 319 21.37 6.35 11.22
N VAL A 320 20.19 6.13 10.68
CA VAL A 320 19.88 4.97 9.85
C VAL A 320 20.01 5.35 8.38
N TYR A 321 20.64 4.47 7.62
CA TYR A 321 20.81 4.58 6.18
C TYR A 321 20.34 3.30 5.49
N PHE A 322 19.87 3.44 4.27
CA PHE A 322 19.57 2.30 3.41
C PHE A 322 20.54 2.25 2.25
N ILE A 323 21.14 1.09 2.04
CA ILE A 323 22.03 0.80 0.94
C ILE A 323 21.25 -0.03 -0.09
N LEU A 324 21.17 0.50 -1.31
CA LEU A 324 20.62 -0.19 -2.46
C LEU A 324 21.79 -0.70 -3.30
N ILE A 325 21.87 -2.01 -3.49
CA ILE A 325 22.89 -2.66 -4.31
C ILE A 325 22.19 -3.22 -5.54
N GLN A 326 22.50 -2.67 -6.71
CA GLN A 326 21.97 -3.15 -7.97
C GLN A 326 22.98 -4.09 -8.65
N THR A 327 22.48 -5.25 -9.04
CA THR A 327 23.17 -6.24 -9.88
C THR A 327 22.47 -6.32 -11.24
N ASP A 328 23.01 -7.12 -12.15
CA ASP A 328 22.39 -7.43 -13.46
C ASP A 328 21.00 -8.09 -13.35
N LYS A 329 20.66 -8.66 -12.19
CA LYS A 329 19.45 -9.46 -11.98
C LYS A 329 18.46 -8.84 -11.01
N GLU A 330 18.93 -8.08 -10.05
CA GLU A 330 18.12 -7.65 -8.91
C GLU A 330 18.68 -6.41 -8.22
N ILE A 331 17.80 -5.74 -7.48
CA ILE A 331 18.15 -4.67 -6.54
C ILE A 331 17.97 -5.20 -5.11
N LEU A 332 19.04 -5.18 -4.34
CA LEU A 332 19.10 -5.61 -2.95
C LEU A 332 19.06 -4.39 -2.03
N PHE A 333 18.36 -4.52 -0.91
CA PHE A 333 18.22 -3.47 0.11
C PHE A 333 18.85 -3.93 1.42
N HIS A 334 19.68 -3.07 2.01
CA HIS A 334 20.29 -3.32 3.32
C HIS A 334 20.22 -2.08 4.21
N LYS A 335 19.70 -2.25 5.43
CA LYS A 335 19.67 -1.20 6.46
C LYS A 335 21.01 -1.17 7.20
N VAL A 336 21.66 -0.01 7.29
CA VAL A 336 22.87 0.21 8.10
C VAL A 336 22.60 1.24 9.18
N ILE A 337 23.12 1.01 10.38
CA ILE A 337 23.08 1.94 11.51
C ILE A 337 24.47 2.54 11.69
N LYS A 338 24.58 3.87 11.59
CA LYS A 338 25.79 4.64 11.86
C LYS A 338 25.70 5.25 13.27
N GLU A 339 26.67 4.90 14.12
CA GLU A 339 26.79 5.36 15.51
C GLU A 339 27.89 6.39 15.73
#